data_AF-A0A850GES4-F1
#
_entry.id   AF-A0A850GES4-F1
#
_cell.length_a   1.000
_cell.length_b   1.000
_cell.length_c   1.000
_cell.angle_alpha   90.00
_cell.angle_beta   90.00
_cell.angle_gamma   90.00
#
_symmetry.space_group_name_H-M   'P 1'
#
loop_
_entity.id
_entity.type
_entity.pdbx_description
1 polymer ?
#
loop_
_entity_poly.entity_id
_entity_poly.type
_entity_poly.pdbx_seq_one_letter_code
_entity_poly.pdbx_strand_id
1 'polypeptide(L)'
;MKTLRLGPALATFAALAPLLLGACVKWQREPDFYADTLTDLLESRSDAVAACYDGYLEAVDPAAQGALTVSFEVERNTGALTGITVDAGATEVPEALAACVTEELASLTLSPPDVNTADARFTWVFALGSAKKPPADPFAGAQDALLACYGEHLAQVDREASGDLVIDYAFDPETGALREFAVVADATTAPQAVVDCAKDSLAAAKLDPDKLDARNTAGRRTFELRYTPYTEE
;
A
#
# COMPACT_ATOMS: atom_id res chain seq x y z
N MET A 1 22.75 64.44 -50.30
CA MET A 1 23.97 63.73 -49.87
C MET A 1 24.17 63.91 -48.37
N LYS A 2 23.91 62.87 -47.58
CA LYS A 2 24.53 62.62 -46.26
C LYS A 2 24.10 61.22 -45.82
N THR A 3 24.99 60.26 -46.04
CA THR A 3 24.90 58.87 -45.62
C THR A 3 25.38 58.76 -44.17
N LEU A 4 24.50 58.37 -43.25
CA LEU A 4 24.89 57.95 -41.90
C LEU A 4 24.93 56.41 -41.86
N ARG A 5 26.12 55.88 -41.61
CA ARG A 5 26.38 54.46 -41.32
C ARG A 5 26.25 54.26 -39.80
N LEU A 6 25.37 53.37 -39.36
CA LEU A 6 25.34 52.83 -37.99
C LEU A 6 25.98 51.44 -38.01
N GLY A 7 27.01 51.25 -37.18
CA GLY A 7 27.73 49.99 -37.05
C GLY A 7 26.98 48.94 -36.21
N PRO A 8 27.37 47.66 -36.29
CA PRO A 8 26.74 46.58 -35.54
C PRO A 8 27.26 46.58 -34.10
N ALA A 9 26.36 46.71 -33.13
CA ALA A 9 26.65 46.41 -31.73
C ALA A 9 26.62 44.88 -31.56
N LEU A 10 27.77 44.27 -31.30
CA LEU A 10 27.87 42.89 -30.83
C LEU A 10 27.13 42.77 -29.50
N ALA A 11 26.00 42.08 -29.49
CA ALA A 11 25.31 41.66 -28.27
C ALA A 11 25.93 40.34 -27.78
N THR A 12 26.77 40.43 -26.74
CA THR A 12 27.33 39.27 -26.03
C THR A 12 26.22 38.61 -25.20
N PHE A 13 25.68 37.49 -25.67
CA PHE A 13 24.80 36.62 -24.88
C PHE A 13 25.64 35.86 -23.85
N ALA A 14 25.56 36.26 -22.57
CA ALA A 14 26.08 35.49 -21.46
C ALA A 14 25.22 34.25 -21.23
N ALA A 15 25.77 33.06 -21.48
CA ALA A 15 25.12 31.80 -21.18
C ALA A 15 25.05 31.60 -19.66
N LEU A 16 23.86 31.77 -19.09
CA LEU A 16 23.55 31.40 -17.71
C LEU A 16 23.50 29.86 -17.64
N ALA A 17 24.54 29.23 -17.11
CA ALA A 17 24.55 27.80 -16.83
C ALA A 17 23.74 27.54 -15.54
N PRO A 18 22.63 26.78 -15.57
CA PRO A 18 21.92 26.40 -14.37
C PRO A 18 22.79 25.40 -13.58
N LEU A 19 23.26 25.84 -12.40
CA LEU A 19 23.83 24.98 -11.37
C LEU A 19 22.71 24.06 -10.86
N LEU A 20 22.60 22.87 -11.45
CA LEU A 20 21.86 21.73 -10.88
C LEU A 20 22.60 21.28 -9.61
N LEU A 21 22.38 22.00 -8.52
CA LEU A 21 22.64 21.48 -7.18
C LEU A 21 21.64 20.34 -6.97
N GLY A 22 22.07 19.11 -7.25
CA GLY A 22 21.36 17.90 -6.84
C GLY A 22 21.27 17.90 -5.32
N ALA A 23 20.19 18.49 -4.79
CA ALA A 23 19.85 18.36 -3.39
C ALA A 23 19.67 16.87 -3.13
N CYS A 24 20.58 16.27 -2.36
CA CYS A 24 20.32 14.98 -1.73
C CYS A 24 19.13 15.20 -0.78
N VAL A 25 17.92 15.00 -1.30
CA VAL A 25 16.70 15.01 -0.48
C VAL A 25 16.85 13.86 0.49
N LYS A 26 17.09 14.19 1.76
CA LYS A 26 17.10 13.22 2.84
C LYS A 26 15.64 12.85 3.08
N TRP A 27 15.24 11.69 2.59
CA TRP A 27 13.91 11.15 2.85
C TRP A 27 13.84 10.78 4.34
N GLN A 28 12.92 11.45 5.03
CA GLN A 28 12.54 11.15 6.40
C GLN A 28 11.04 10.89 6.35
N ARG A 29 10.67 9.62 6.23
CA ARG A 29 9.26 9.22 6.10
C ARG A 29 8.59 9.17 7.46
N GLU A 30 7.30 9.44 7.45
CA GLU A 30 6.42 9.12 8.57
C GLU A 30 6.15 7.60 8.59
N PRO A 31 5.81 7.02 9.76
CA PRO A 31 5.59 5.58 9.91
C PRO A 31 4.57 4.99 8.92
N ASP A 32 3.47 5.70 8.64
CA ASP A 32 2.40 5.20 7.76
C ASP A 32 2.89 5.08 6.31
N PHE A 33 3.59 6.09 5.80
CA PHE A 33 4.21 6.04 4.47
C PHE A 33 5.26 4.91 4.39
N TYR A 34 5.94 4.61 5.50
CA TYR A 34 6.88 3.50 5.59
C TYR A 34 6.18 2.15 5.46
N ALA A 35 5.03 1.98 6.12
CA ALA A 35 4.23 0.78 6.06
C ALA A 35 3.74 0.49 4.63
N ASP A 36 3.21 1.50 3.94
CA ASP A 36 2.71 1.36 2.57
C ASP A 36 3.85 1.01 1.60
N THR A 37 4.94 1.79 1.61
CA THR A 37 6.06 1.55 0.68
C THR A 37 6.73 0.19 0.92
N LEU A 38 6.82 -0.23 2.18
CA LEU A 38 7.41 -1.52 2.52
C LEU A 38 6.47 -2.67 2.14
N THR A 39 5.16 -2.48 2.30
CA THR A 39 4.16 -3.43 1.81
C THR A 39 4.29 -3.61 0.30
N ASP A 40 4.31 -2.53 -0.48
CA ASP A 40 4.51 -2.59 -1.94
C ASP A 40 5.82 -3.30 -2.32
N LEU A 41 6.91 -3.02 -1.59
CA LEU A 41 8.20 -3.65 -1.82
C LEU A 41 8.13 -5.17 -1.59
N LEU A 42 7.52 -5.60 -0.49
CA LEU A 42 7.36 -7.03 -0.17
C LEU A 42 6.40 -7.71 -1.15
N GLU A 43 5.31 -7.04 -1.52
CA GLU A 43 4.34 -7.53 -2.50
C GLU A 43 4.95 -7.70 -3.89
N SER A 44 5.99 -6.94 -4.24
CA SER A 44 6.74 -7.15 -5.48
C SER A 44 7.40 -8.54 -5.59
N ARG A 45 7.57 -9.24 -4.45
CA ARG A 45 8.07 -10.64 -4.38
C ARG A 45 6.96 -11.67 -4.28
N SER A 46 5.69 -11.29 -4.40
CA SER A 46 4.56 -12.22 -4.29
C SER A 46 4.68 -13.45 -5.20
N ASP A 47 5.16 -13.27 -6.43
CA ASP A 47 5.34 -14.38 -7.39
C ASP A 47 6.45 -15.34 -6.95
N ALA A 48 7.54 -14.81 -6.38
CA ALA A 48 8.65 -15.63 -5.89
C ALA A 48 8.26 -16.37 -4.59
N VAL A 49 7.55 -15.69 -3.68
CA VAL A 49 6.99 -16.30 -2.47
C VAL A 49 5.97 -17.39 -2.82
N ALA A 50 5.14 -17.17 -3.84
CA ALA A 50 4.22 -18.19 -4.35
C ALA A 50 4.99 -19.38 -4.94
N ALA A 51 6.05 -19.14 -5.71
CA ALA A 51 6.89 -20.21 -6.24
C ALA A 51 7.56 -21.05 -5.14
N CYS A 52 7.99 -20.43 -4.04
CA CYS A 52 8.48 -21.15 -2.85
C CYS A 52 7.42 -22.11 -2.28
N TYR A 53 6.18 -21.64 -2.18
CA TYR A 53 5.08 -22.42 -1.64
C TYR A 53 4.65 -23.54 -2.59
N ASP A 54 4.47 -23.24 -3.87
CA ASP A 54 4.12 -24.23 -4.89
C ASP A 54 5.18 -25.34 -4.97
N GLY A 55 6.47 -24.97 -4.97
CA GLY A 55 7.56 -25.94 -4.91
C GLY A 55 7.54 -26.80 -3.64
N TYR A 56 7.17 -26.22 -2.51
CA TYR A 56 7.01 -26.97 -1.25
C TYR A 56 5.83 -27.96 -1.30
N LEU A 57 4.68 -27.53 -1.82
CA LEU A 57 3.48 -28.37 -1.99
C LEU A 57 3.77 -29.56 -2.92
N GLU A 58 4.47 -29.30 -4.04
CA GLU A 58 4.80 -30.33 -5.02
C GLU A 58 5.84 -31.33 -4.48
N ALA A 59 6.87 -30.85 -3.77
CA ALA A 59 8.02 -31.66 -3.38
C ALA A 59 7.89 -32.33 -2.01
N VAL A 60 7.12 -31.74 -1.07
CA VAL A 60 7.17 -32.12 0.35
C VAL A 60 5.78 -32.46 0.90
N ASP A 61 4.85 -31.51 0.92
CA ASP A 61 3.53 -31.71 1.54
C ASP A 61 2.41 -30.98 0.75
N PRO A 62 1.62 -31.72 -0.05
CA PRO A 62 0.51 -31.15 -0.82
C PRO A 62 -0.63 -30.57 0.02
N ALA A 63 -0.65 -30.82 1.33
CA ALA A 63 -1.66 -30.34 2.26
C ALA A 63 -1.15 -29.19 3.16
N ALA A 64 0.07 -28.70 2.93
CA ALA A 64 0.65 -27.63 3.75
C ALA A 64 -0.21 -26.37 3.72
N GLN A 65 -0.24 -25.68 4.86
CA GLN A 65 -0.94 -24.41 5.09
C GLN A 65 -0.39 -23.78 6.37
N GLY A 66 -0.65 -22.50 6.61
CA GLY A 66 -0.26 -21.83 7.85
C GLY A 66 0.23 -20.40 7.61
N ALA A 67 0.65 -19.74 8.69
CA ALA A 67 1.22 -18.40 8.63
C ALA A 67 2.75 -18.42 8.75
N LEU A 68 3.43 -17.56 7.99
CA LEU A 68 4.85 -17.26 8.14
C LEU A 68 4.99 -15.81 8.61
N THR A 69 5.55 -15.62 9.79
CA THR A 69 5.86 -14.28 10.32
C THR A 69 7.36 -14.05 10.29
N VAL A 70 7.80 -13.01 9.57
CA VAL A 70 9.21 -12.63 9.46
C VAL A 70 9.41 -11.24 10.06
N SER A 71 10.48 -11.06 10.81
CA SER A 71 10.95 -9.75 11.29
C SER A 71 12.28 -9.40 10.62
N PHE A 72 12.48 -8.13 10.28
CA PHE A 72 13.72 -7.65 9.64
C PHE A 72 13.93 -6.16 9.94
N GLU A 73 15.17 -5.72 9.81
CA GLU A 73 15.57 -4.31 9.89
C GLU A 73 15.76 -3.77 8.46
N VAL A 74 15.25 -2.58 8.19
CA VAL A 74 15.62 -1.84 6.98
C VAL A 74 16.80 -0.93 7.33
N GLU A 75 17.94 -1.20 6.69
CA GLU A 75 19.19 -0.49 6.97
C GLU A 75 19.12 0.96 6.47
N ARG A 76 19.53 1.91 7.33
CA ARG A 76 19.57 3.32 6.97
C ARG A 76 20.50 3.58 5.79
N ASN A 77 20.16 4.56 4.96
CA ASN A 77 20.89 5.04 3.77
C ASN A 77 21.07 4.02 2.64
N THR A 78 20.92 2.72 2.88
CA THR A 78 20.97 1.67 1.84
C THR A 78 19.58 1.17 1.48
N GLY A 79 18.67 1.12 2.45
CA GLY A 79 17.34 0.52 2.30
C GLY A 79 17.37 -1.01 2.25
N ALA A 80 18.52 -1.65 2.48
CA ALA A 80 18.64 -3.10 2.44
C ALA A 80 17.87 -3.74 3.59
N LEU A 81 17.20 -4.87 3.32
CA LEU A 81 16.58 -5.67 4.36
C LEU A 81 17.66 -6.54 5.02
N THR A 82 17.93 -6.31 6.30
CA THR A 82 18.92 -7.05 7.10
C THR A 82 18.26 -7.67 8.33
N GLY A 83 18.98 -8.55 9.04
CA GLY A 83 18.44 -9.16 10.27
C GLY A 83 17.18 -9.99 10.07
N ILE A 84 16.96 -10.54 8.87
CA ILE A 84 15.75 -11.29 8.52
C ILE A 84 15.69 -12.56 9.39
N THR A 85 14.64 -12.65 10.20
CA THR A 85 14.43 -13.74 11.16
C THR A 85 12.98 -14.19 11.15
N VAL A 86 12.76 -15.49 11.31
CA VAL A 86 11.42 -16.08 11.43
C VAL A 86 10.99 -16.02 12.89
N ASP A 87 9.79 -15.48 13.15
CA ASP A 87 9.20 -15.51 14.48
C ASP A 87 8.61 -16.90 14.73
N ALA A 88 9.37 -17.74 15.43
CA ALA A 88 8.98 -19.12 15.74
C ALA A 88 7.71 -19.23 16.60
N GLY A 89 7.32 -18.17 17.32
CA GLY A 89 6.09 -18.14 18.12
C GLY A 89 4.84 -17.80 17.32
N ALA A 90 5.01 -17.19 16.14
CA ALA A 90 3.94 -16.73 15.25
C ALA A 90 4.01 -17.37 13.85
N THR A 91 4.83 -18.40 13.68
CA THR A 91 5.03 -19.12 12.42
C THR A 91 4.55 -20.56 12.57
N GLU A 92 3.69 -20.96 11.65
CA GLU A 92 3.10 -22.30 11.57
C GLU A 92 3.56 -23.06 10.32
N VAL A 93 4.33 -22.39 9.43
CA VAL A 93 4.87 -23.05 8.24
C VAL A 93 6.14 -23.85 8.53
N PRO A 94 6.44 -24.87 7.71
CA PRO A 94 7.68 -25.63 7.81
C PRO A 94 8.93 -24.79 7.52
N GLU A 95 10.06 -25.14 8.17
CA GLU A 95 11.33 -24.42 8.06
C GLU A 95 11.84 -24.27 6.62
N ALA A 96 11.64 -25.30 5.78
CA ALA A 96 12.07 -25.26 4.38
C ALA A 96 11.32 -24.19 3.56
N LEU A 97 10.01 -24.01 3.81
CA LEU A 97 9.22 -22.95 3.18
C LEU A 97 9.65 -21.58 3.69
N ALA A 98 9.82 -21.45 5.01
CA ALA A 98 10.29 -20.21 5.62
C ALA A 98 11.65 -19.78 5.07
N ALA A 99 12.60 -20.71 4.94
CA ALA A 99 13.94 -20.45 4.40
C ALA A 99 13.89 -19.91 2.97
N CYS A 100 13.11 -20.55 2.08
CA CYS A 100 12.93 -20.08 0.70
C CYS A 100 12.40 -18.64 0.65
N VAL A 101 11.36 -18.33 1.44
CA VAL A 101 10.81 -16.97 1.49
C VAL A 101 11.84 -15.97 2.01
N THR A 102 12.56 -16.29 3.10
CA THR A 102 13.56 -15.35 3.65
C THR A 102 14.73 -15.08 2.70
N GLU A 103 15.10 -16.03 1.84
CA GLU A 103 16.14 -15.84 0.81
C GLU A 103 15.70 -14.83 -0.25
N GLU A 104 14.43 -14.89 -0.69
CA GLU A 104 13.86 -13.91 -1.62
C GLU A 104 13.88 -12.49 -1.05
N LEU A 105 13.55 -12.35 0.24
CA LEU A 105 13.55 -11.07 0.95
C LEU A 105 14.95 -10.47 1.11
N ALA A 106 15.98 -11.30 1.28
CA ALA A 106 17.37 -10.83 1.45
C ALA A 106 17.91 -10.06 0.23
N SER A 107 17.27 -10.22 -0.93
CA SER A 107 17.62 -9.50 -2.16
C SER A 107 16.93 -8.13 -2.31
N LEU A 108 16.00 -7.78 -1.42
CA LEU A 108 15.20 -6.57 -1.51
C LEU A 108 15.92 -5.34 -0.97
N THR A 109 15.60 -4.19 -1.56
CA THR A 109 16.12 -2.89 -1.14
C THR A 109 15.03 -1.84 -1.31
N LEU A 110 14.73 -1.13 -0.22
CA LEU A 110 13.85 0.03 -0.21
C LEU A 110 14.49 1.18 -1.00
N SER A 111 13.80 1.64 -2.04
CA SER A 111 14.27 2.73 -2.90
C SER A 111 13.22 3.84 -3.01
N PRO A 112 13.56 5.11 -2.71
CA PRO A 112 14.86 5.56 -2.20
C PRO A 112 15.17 4.97 -0.81
N PRO A 113 16.41 5.05 -0.29
CA PRO A 113 16.68 4.67 1.10
C PRO A 113 16.17 5.75 2.08
N ASP A 114 15.96 5.36 3.34
CA ASP A 114 15.59 6.29 4.42
C ASP A 114 16.82 6.65 5.28
N VAL A 115 16.81 7.81 5.93
CA VAL A 115 17.88 8.21 6.87
C VAL A 115 17.79 7.50 8.22
N ASN A 116 16.63 6.94 8.55
CA ASN A 116 16.37 6.17 9.76
C ASN A 116 16.42 4.67 9.47
N THR A 117 16.77 3.91 10.50
CA THR A 117 16.51 2.46 10.51
C THR A 117 15.04 2.23 10.83
N ALA A 118 14.49 1.11 10.37
CA ALA A 118 13.14 0.70 10.73
C ALA A 118 13.10 -0.81 10.98
N ASP A 119 12.47 -1.20 12.08
CA ASP A 119 12.14 -2.59 12.35
C ASP A 119 10.75 -2.88 11.80
N ALA A 120 10.63 -3.96 11.03
CA ALA A 120 9.36 -4.36 10.44
C ALA A 120 9.08 -5.83 10.71
N ARG A 121 7.79 -6.15 10.73
CA ARG A 121 7.28 -7.50 10.83
C ARG A 121 6.20 -7.68 9.78
N PHE A 122 6.29 -8.78 9.02
CA PHE A 122 5.32 -9.10 7.98
C PHE A 122 4.87 -10.55 8.10
N THR A 123 3.59 -10.79 7.82
CA THR A 123 2.98 -12.12 7.92
C THR A 123 2.38 -12.54 6.58
N TRP A 124 2.82 -13.67 6.04
CA TRP A 124 2.18 -14.33 4.89
C TRP A 124 1.28 -15.45 5.38
N VAL A 125 0.08 -15.57 4.79
CA VAL A 125 -0.83 -16.69 5.06
C VAL A 125 -0.89 -17.59 3.83
N PHE A 126 -0.49 -18.84 3.99
CA PHE A 126 -0.53 -19.88 2.98
C PHE A 126 -1.76 -20.76 3.19
N ALA A 127 -2.54 -20.96 2.12
CA ALA A 127 -3.78 -21.73 2.17
C ALA A 127 -3.82 -22.76 1.03
N LEU A 128 -4.57 -23.85 1.23
CA LEU A 128 -4.77 -24.84 0.18
C LEU A 128 -5.54 -24.24 -1.00
N GLY A 129 -5.03 -24.46 -2.22
CA GLY A 129 -5.59 -23.89 -3.44
C GLY A 129 -5.15 -22.46 -3.74
N SER A 130 -4.21 -21.87 -2.98
CA SER A 130 -3.60 -20.56 -3.30
C SER A 130 -2.54 -20.65 -4.40
N ALA A 131 -2.80 -21.46 -5.44
CA ALA A 131 -2.04 -21.36 -6.67
C ALA A 131 -2.40 -20.02 -7.32
N LYS A 132 -1.38 -19.18 -7.50
CA LYS A 132 -1.41 -17.75 -7.90
C LYS A 132 -1.63 -16.81 -6.73
N LYS A 133 -0.72 -15.82 -6.65
CA LYS A 133 -0.79 -14.48 -6.02
C LYS A 133 -1.73 -14.38 -4.82
N PRO A 134 -1.31 -13.88 -3.63
CA PRO A 134 -2.30 -13.27 -2.73
C PRO A 134 -3.16 -12.35 -3.62
N PRO A 135 -4.46 -12.62 -3.79
CA PRO A 135 -5.24 -11.86 -4.76
C PRO A 135 -5.00 -10.40 -4.43
N ALA A 136 -4.55 -9.62 -5.44
CA ALA A 136 -4.46 -8.17 -5.27
C ALA A 136 -5.76 -7.78 -4.61
N ASP A 137 -5.70 -7.21 -3.40
CA ASP A 137 -6.89 -7.07 -2.56
C ASP A 137 -7.98 -6.49 -3.47
N PRO A 138 -9.03 -7.28 -3.80
CA PRO A 138 -9.98 -6.82 -4.79
C PRO A 138 -10.68 -5.55 -4.27
N PHE A 139 -10.61 -5.28 -2.97
CA PHE A 139 -11.16 -4.11 -2.31
C PHE A 139 -10.19 -2.92 -2.20
N ALA A 140 -8.90 -3.04 -2.56
CA ALA A 140 -7.93 -1.95 -2.43
C ALA A 140 -8.39 -0.67 -3.14
N GLY A 141 -8.87 -0.78 -4.38
CA GLY A 141 -9.40 0.38 -5.11
C GLY A 141 -10.67 0.98 -4.49
N ALA A 142 -11.46 0.18 -3.78
CA ALA A 142 -12.63 0.65 -3.05
C ALA A 142 -12.21 1.39 -1.76
N GLN A 143 -11.18 0.90 -1.07
CA GLN A 143 -10.56 1.56 0.08
C GLN A 143 -9.90 2.88 -0.31
N ASP A 144 -9.16 2.92 -1.42
CA ASP A 144 -8.57 4.15 -1.96
C ASP A 144 -9.64 5.19 -2.27
N ALA A 145 -10.75 4.77 -2.88
CA ALA A 145 -11.87 5.66 -3.19
C ALA A 145 -12.56 6.21 -1.92
N LEU A 146 -12.65 5.41 -0.86
CA LEU A 146 -13.14 5.85 0.45
C LEU A 146 -12.22 6.90 1.07
N LEU A 147 -10.91 6.63 1.09
CA LEU A 147 -9.91 7.54 1.65
C LEU A 147 -9.81 8.85 0.87
N ALA A 148 -9.89 8.79 -0.47
CA ALA A 148 -9.86 9.97 -1.33
C ALA A 148 -11.08 10.88 -1.10
N CYS A 149 -12.28 10.30 -1.07
CA CYS A 149 -13.53 11.00 -0.76
C CYS A 149 -13.44 11.69 0.61
N TYR A 150 -12.92 10.97 1.61
CA TYR A 150 -12.76 11.49 2.95
C TYR A 150 -11.75 12.66 3.01
N GLY A 151 -10.59 12.52 2.37
CA GLY A 151 -9.60 13.59 2.28
C GLY A 151 -10.13 14.83 1.58
N GLU A 152 -10.94 14.67 0.52
CA GLU A 152 -11.60 15.78 -0.15
C GLU A 152 -12.66 16.45 0.74
N HIS A 153 -13.45 15.65 1.47
CA HIS A 153 -14.48 16.15 2.38
C HIS A 153 -13.87 17.00 3.50
N LEU A 154 -12.80 16.52 4.15
CA LEU A 154 -12.08 17.32 5.14
C LEU A 154 -11.53 18.61 4.54
N ALA A 155 -10.96 18.54 3.34
CA ALA A 155 -10.32 19.70 2.73
C ALA A 155 -11.30 20.81 2.38
N GLN A 156 -12.53 20.46 1.96
CA GLN A 156 -13.50 21.37 1.35
C GLN A 156 -14.72 21.70 2.22
N VAL A 157 -15.16 20.77 3.07
CA VAL A 157 -16.44 20.87 3.79
C VAL A 157 -16.22 21.15 5.27
N ASP A 158 -15.47 20.29 5.95
CA ASP A 158 -15.27 20.39 7.40
C ASP A 158 -13.88 19.88 7.82
N ARG A 159 -12.92 20.81 7.94
CA ARG A 159 -11.53 20.50 8.34
C ARG A 159 -11.40 20.07 9.80
N GLU A 160 -12.38 20.40 10.63
CA GLU A 160 -12.36 20.12 12.08
C GLU A 160 -13.17 18.88 12.43
N ALA A 161 -13.81 18.24 11.45
CA ALA A 161 -14.54 17.01 11.66
C ALA A 161 -13.64 15.97 12.34
N SER A 162 -14.19 15.30 13.36
CA SER A 162 -13.59 14.16 14.03
C SER A 162 -14.63 13.08 14.23
N GLY A 163 -14.20 11.82 14.27
CA GLY A 163 -15.08 10.70 14.56
C GLY A 163 -14.58 9.38 14.01
N ASP A 164 -15.47 8.40 14.05
CA ASP A 164 -15.28 7.06 13.53
C ASP A 164 -16.36 6.79 12.47
N LEU A 165 -15.97 6.30 11.30
CA LEU A 165 -16.87 5.75 10.30
C LEU A 165 -16.71 4.22 10.30
N VAL A 166 -17.78 3.50 10.67
CA VAL A 166 -17.79 2.04 10.64
C VAL A 166 -18.92 1.57 9.75
N ILE A 167 -18.57 0.95 8.62
CA ILE A 167 -19.52 0.48 7.62
C ILE A 167 -19.30 -0.99 7.30
N ASP A 168 -20.41 -1.73 7.22
CA ASP A 168 -20.47 -3.03 6.59
C ASP A 168 -20.85 -2.85 5.13
N TYR A 169 -20.10 -3.45 4.22
CA TYR A 169 -20.45 -3.45 2.80
C TYR A 169 -20.21 -4.81 2.17
N ALA A 170 -20.92 -5.06 1.07
CA ALA A 170 -20.69 -6.23 0.25
C ALA A 170 -20.82 -5.92 -1.23
N PHE A 171 -19.96 -6.54 -2.03
CA PHE A 171 -20.04 -6.52 -3.49
C PHE A 171 -20.67 -7.81 -4.01
N ASP A 172 -21.36 -7.69 -5.14
CA ASP A 172 -21.91 -8.80 -5.89
C ASP A 172 -20.76 -9.53 -6.63
N PRO A 173 -20.58 -10.84 -6.41
CA PRO A 173 -19.44 -11.57 -6.97
C PRO A 173 -19.53 -11.80 -8.48
N GLU A 174 -20.72 -11.68 -9.09
CA GLU A 174 -20.91 -11.88 -10.52
C GLU A 174 -20.67 -10.58 -11.31
N THR A 175 -21.08 -9.45 -10.73
CA THR A 175 -21.09 -8.15 -11.41
C THR A 175 -20.02 -7.18 -10.89
N GLY A 176 -19.45 -7.46 -9.72
CA GLY A 176 -18.50 -6.57 -9.04
C GLY A 176 -19.13 -5.27 -8.52
N ALA A 177 -20.47 -5.16 -8.52
CA ALA A 177 -21.21 -3.98 -8.09
C ALA A 177 -21.49 -4.01 -6.58
N LEU A 178 -21.62 -2.83 -5.96
CA LEU A 178 -22.02 -2.74 -4.55
C LEU A 178 -23.44 -3.32 -4.36
N ARG A 179 -23.55 -4.37 -3.53
CA ARG A 179 -24.79 -5.08 -3.21
C ARG A 179 -25.37 -4.64 -1.87
N GLU A 180 -24.51 -4.46 -0.86
CA GLU A 180 -24.91 -4.07 0.49
C GLU A 180 -24.03 -2.92 0.99
N PHE A 181 -24.64 -2.00 1.72
CA PHE A 181 -23.99 -0.94 2.48
C PHE A 181 -24.83 -0.69 3.73
N ALA A 182 -24.22 -0.79 4.90
CA ALA A 182 -24.85 -0.58 6.18
C ALA A 182 -23.91 0.16 7.12
N VAL A 183 -24.38 1.26 7.71
CA VAL A 183 -23.66 1.96 8.77
C VAL A 183 -23.83 1.19 10.06
N VAL A 184 -22.72 0.90 10.76
CA VAL A 184 -22.75 0.34 12.10
C VAL A 184 -23.03 1.49 13.07
N ALA A 185 -24.32 1.74 13.31
CA ALA A 185 -24.79 2.94 14.00
C ALA A 185 -24.16 3.16 15.39
N ASP A 186 -23.97 2.09 16.17
CA ASP A 186 -23.39 2.18 17.51
C ASP A 186 -21.87 2.45 17.50
N ALA A 187 -21.20 2.27 16.35
CA ALA A 187 -19.76 2.45 16.17
C ALA A 187 -19.41 3.65 15.26
N THR A 188 -20.41 4.29 14.65
CA THR A 188 -20.21 5.42 13.74
C THR A 188 -20.56 6.73 14.43
N THR A 189 -19.57 7.61 14.55
CA THR A 189 -19.73 9.00 15.01
C THR A 189 -19.50 10.02 13.89
N ALA A 190 -19.17 9.56 12.68
CA ALA A 190 -18.94 10.42 11.53
C ALA A 190 -20.20 11.20 11.07
N PRO A 191 -20.05 12.45 10.60
CA PRO A 191 -21.14 13.21 10.01
C PRO A 191 -21.79 12.50 8.83
N GLN A 192 -23.08 12.74 8.62
CA GLN A 192 -23.85 12.13 7.52
C GLN A 192 -23.21 12.38 6.15
N ALA A 193 -22.58 13.55 5.94
CA ALA A 193 -21.94 13.85 4.67
C ALA A 193 -20.70 12.96 4.38
N VAL A 194 -19.99 12.52 5.42
CA VAL A 194 -18.90 11.53 5.30
C VAL A 194 -19.47 10.15 4.96
N VAL A 195 -20.58 9.77 5.59
CA VAL A 195 -21.31 8.52 5.29
C VAL A 195 -21.80 8.50 3.84
N ASP A 196 -22.40 9.59 3.36
CA ASP A 196 -22.93 9.71 2.01
C ASP A 196 -21.79 9.63 0.98
N CYS A 197 -20.69 10.33 1.23
CA CYS A 197 -19.49 10.28 0.39
C CYS A 197 -18.90 8.85 0.33
N ALA A 198 -18.82 8.16 1.48
CA ALA A 198 -18.35 6.78 1.52
C ALA A 198 -19.24 5.83 0.69
N LYS A 199 -20.55 5.99 0.79
CA LYS A 199 -21.52 5.22 0.01
C LYS A 199 -21.36 5.47 -1.49
N ASP A 200 -21.22 6.73 -1.90
CA ASP A 200 -21.05 7.10 -3.31
C ASP A 200 -19.72 6.58 -3.88
N SER A 201 -18.63 6.69 -3.13
CA SER A 201 -17.33 6.11 -3.50
C SER A 201 -17.41 4.59 -3.69
N LEU A 202 -18.04 3.87 -2.75
CA LEU A 202 -18.22 2.42 -2.86
C LEU A 202 -19.15 2.02 -4.00
N ALA A 203 -20.19 2.81 -4.29
CA ALA A 203 -21.09 2.56 -5.41
C ALA A 203 -20.41 2.80 -6.77
N ALA A 204 -19.45 3.74 -6.82
CA ALA A 204 -18.63 4.01 -8.00
C ALA A 204 -17.50 2.97 -8.18
N ALA A 205 -17.02 2.38 -7.09
CA ALA A 205 -16.05 1.29 -7.15
C ALA A 205 -16.66 0.09 -7.88
N LYS A 206 -15.97 -0.37 -8.92
CA LYS A 206 -16.29 -1.64 -9.58
C LYS A 206 -15.18 -2.62 -9.26
N LEU A 207 -15.53 -3.70 -8.57
CA LEU A 207 -14.59 -4.79 -8.38
C LEU A 207 -14.51 -5.60 -9.66
N ASP A 208 -13.32 -6.10 -9.95
CA ASP A 208 -13.10 -7.02 -11.06
C ASP A 208 -13.59 -8.41 -10.62
N PRO A 209 -14.67 -8.95 -11.21
CA PRO A 209 -15.21 -10.25 -10.81
C PRO A 209 -14.18 -11.38 -10.93
N ASP A 210 -13.23 -11.26 -11.87
CA ASP A 210 -12.17 -12.24 -12.08
C ASP A 210 -11.13 -12.24 -10.93
N LYS A 211 -11.14 -11.21 -10.08
CA LYS A 211 -10.29 -11.10 -8.88
C LYS A 211 -11.01 -11.48 -7.59
N LEU A 212 -12.32 -11.71 -7.63
CA LEU A 212 -13.11 -12.16 -6.49
C LEU A 212 -13.03 -13.69 -6.38
N ASP A 213 -12.03 -14.19 -5.65
CA ASP A 213 -11.86 -15.64 -5.42
C ASP A 213 -12.93 -16.23 -4.47
N ALA A 214 -12.96 -17.56 -4.38
CA ALA A 214 -13.87 -18.31 -3.51
C ALA A 214 -13.80 -17.91 -2.01
N ARG A 215 -12.68 -17.32 -1.58
CA ARG A 215 -12.46 -16.81 -0.21
C ARG A 215 -13.13 -15.45 0.00
N ASN A 216 -13.33 -14.68 -1.06
CA ASN A 216 -14.03 -13.39 -1.06
C ASN A 216 -15.54 -13.50 -1.34
N THR A 217 -16.07 -14.69 -1.64
CA THR A 217 -17.47 -14.89 -2.05
C THR A 217 -18.49 -14.68 -0.91
N ALA A 218 -18.04 -14.70 0.36
CA ALA A 218 -18.88 -14.23 1.47
C ALA A 218 -19.15 -12.72 1.39
N GLY A 219 -18.31 -11.98 0.64
CA GLY A 219 -18.54 -10.62 0.13
C GLY A 219 -18.57 -9.51 1.17
N ARG A 220 -18.71 -9.84 2.46
CA ARG A 220 -18.94 -8.87 3.53
C ARG A 220 -17.61 -8.41 4.13
N ARG A 221 -17.39 -7.09 4.14
CA ARG A 221 -16.27 -6.45 4.80
C ARG A 221 -16.79 -5.40 5.76
N THR A 222 -16.11 -5.25 6.88
CA THR A 222 -16.28 -4.10 7.77
C THR A 222 -15.07 -3.20 7.55
N PHE A 223 -15.32 -1.95 7.22
CA PHE A 223 -14.31 -0.91 7.15
C PHE A 223 -14.51 0.04 8.32
N GLU A 224 -13.44 0.22 9.10
CA GLU A 224 -13.38 1.15 10.22
C GLU A 224 -12.34 2.23 9.89
N LEU A 225 -12.79 3.48 9.86
CA LEU A 225 -11.96 4.64 9.67
C LEU A 225 -12.10 5.56 10.87
N ARG A 226 -11.06 5.63 11.68
CA ARG A 226 -10.91 6.67 12.70
C ARG A 226 -10.25 7.88 12.08
N TYR A 227 -10.77 9.06 12.40
CA TYR A 227 -10.13 10.29 11.99
C TYR A 227 -10.10 11.36 13.07
N THR A 228 -8.95 11.99 13.14
CA THR A 228 -8.65 13.11 14.02
C THR A 228 -8.18 14.28 13.15
N PRO A 229 -8.70 15.50 13.38
CA PRO A 229 -8.27 16.67 12.63
C PRO A 229 -6.77 16.88 12.82
N TYR A 230 -6.11 17.31 11.74
CA TYR A 230 -4.70 17.67 11.77
C TYR A 230 -4.51 18.91 12.65
N THR A 231 -3.75 18.76 13.75
CA THR A 231 -3.30 19.88 14.57
C THR A 231 -1.88 20.25 14.15
N GLU A 232 -1.67 21.47 13.64
CA GLU A 232 -0.32 22.04 13.52
C GLU A 232 0.24 22.24 14.93
N GLU A 233 1.13 21.35 15.39
CA GLU A 233 1.95 21.55 16.60
C GLU A 233 3.24 22.33 16.29
#